data_AF-A0A7R9DT31-F1
#
_entry.id   AF-A0A7R9DT31-F1
#
_cell.length_a   1.000
_cell.length_b   1.000
_cell.length_c   1.000
_cell.angle_alpha   90.00
_cell.angle_beta   90.00
_cell.angle_gamma   90.00
#
_symmetry.space_group_name_H-M   'P 1'
#
loop_
_entity.id
_entity.type
_entity.pdbx_description
1 polymer ?
#
loop_
_entity_poly.entity_id
_entity_poly.type
_entity_poly.pdbx_seq_one_letter_code
_entity_poly.pdbx_strand_id
1 'polypeptide(L)' 'MLVLLEFSAEGFLIHNRTHTGERPYGCKFCTKAFRDGGTLRKHERIHTGERPHACPLCHRAFNQKVHGWIGRFKRETLA' A
#
# COMPACT_ATOMS: atom_id res chain seq x y z
N MET A 1 6.36 -15.27 31.99
CA MET A 1 7.13 -14.35 31.10
C MET A 1 7.84 -15.14 30.01
N LEU A 2 7.09 -15.77 29.10
CA LEU A 2 7.66 -16.56 27.98
C LEU A 2 6.73 -16.43 26.77
N VAL A 3 6.86 -15.33 26.01
CA VAL A 3 6.20 -15.15 24.70
C VAL A 3 7.12 -14.36 23.75
N LEU A 4 8.38 -14.79 23.59
CA LEU A 4 9.40 -14.04 22.84
C LEU A 4 10.14 -14.86 21.76
N LEU A 5 9.51 -15.85 21.13
CA LEU A 5 10.20 -16.66 20.12
C LEU A 5 9.51 -16.84 18.75
N GLU A 6 8.47 -16.08 18.38
CA GLU A 6 7.87 -16.20 17.03
C GLU A 6 7.37 -14.90 16.36
N PHE A 7 7.75 -13.71 16.83
CA PHE A 7 7.27 -12.46 16.23
C PHE A 7 8.34 -11.76 15.37
N SER A 8 8.05 -11.58 14.08
CA SER A 8 8.88 -10.80 13.15
C SER A 8 9.05 -9.37 13.67
N ALA A 9 10.28 -9.02 14.07
CA ALA A 9 10.62 -7.72 14.66
C ALA A 9 10.22 -6.54 13.75
N GLU A 10 10.32 -6.70 12.42
CA GLU A 10 9.89 -5.68 11.46
C GLU A 10 8.37 -5.44 11.51
N GLY A 11 7.58 -6.50 11.62
CA GLY A 11 6.12 -6.40 11.73
C GLY A 11 5.70 -5.65 13.00
N PHE A 12 6.39 -5.90 14.11
CA PHE A 12 6.16 -5.17 15.37
C PHE A 12 6.52 -3.68 15.24
N LEU A 13 7.64 -3.34 14.62
CA LEU A 13 8.03 -1.94 14.38
C LEU A 13 7.01 -1.21 13.49
N ILE A 14 6.57 -1.85 12.41
CA ILE A 14 5.53 -1.28 11.52
C ILE A 14 4.21 -1.11 12.27
N HIS A 15 3.82 -2.09 13.09
CA HIS A 15 2.65 -1.98 13.96
C HIS A 15 2.80 -0.79 14.88
N ASN A 16 3.92 -0.62 15.59
CA ASN A 16 4.10 0.48 16.55
C ASN A 16 3.95 1.87 15.90
N ARG A 17 4.32 2.02 14.62
CA ARG A 17 4.06 3.25 13.86
C ARG A 17 2.56 3.62 13.76
N THR A 18 1.62 2.72 14.11
CA THR A 18 0.15 3.03 14.18
C THR A 18 -0.10 3.99 15.32
N HIS A 19 0.61 3.77 16.42
CA HIS A 19 0.41 4.47 17.68
C HIS A 19 1.18 5.79 17.67
N THR A 20 2.41 5.78 17.15
CA THR A 20 3.26 6.98 17.11
C THR A 20 2.95 7.93 15.95
N GLY A 21 2.31 7.43 14.88
CA GLY A 21 2.01 8.22 13.69
C GLY A 21 3.21 8.45 12.76
N GLU A 22 4.39 7.88 13.07
CA GLU A 22 5.58 8.01 12.25
C GLU A 22 5.38 7.46 10.82
N ARG A 23 5.81 8.24 9.83
CA ARG A 23 5.71 7.89 8.40
C ARG A 23 7.04 8.08 7.70
N PRO A 24 7.98 7.12 7.82
CA PRO A 24 9.33 7.28 7.29
C PRO A 24 9.41 7.28 5.76
N TYR A 25 8.39 6.77 5.08
CA TYR A 25 8.44 6.50 3.65
C TYR A 25 7.68 7.57 2.86
N GLY A 26 8.39 8.56 2.32
CA GLY A 26 7.83 9.63 1.49
C GLY A 26 7.61 9.22 0.04
N CYS A 27 6.53 9.70 -0.58
CA CYS A 27 6.33 9.59 -2.02
C CYS A 27 7.19 10.60 -2.77
N LYS A 28 7.80 10.18 -3.89
CA LYS A 28 8.60 11.07 -4.74
C LYS A 28 7.78 11.97 -5.67
N PHE A 29 6.50 11.65 -5.86
CA PHE A 29 5.61 12.36 -6.78
C PHE A 29 4.65 13.33 -6.06
N CYS A 30 4.46 13.17 -4.75
CA CYS A 30 3.57 14.03 -3.96
C CYS A 30 4.00 14.06 -2.49
N THR A 31 3.37 14.92 -1.69
CA THR A 31 3.72 15.14 -0.27
C THR A 31 3.24 14.04 0.68
N LYS A 32 2.68 12.93 0.17
CA LYS A 32 2.16 11.83 1.01
C LYS A 32 3.29 10.95 1.52
N ALA A 33 3.22 10.60 2.81
CA ALA A 33 4.14 9.67 3.47
C ALA A 33 3.41 8.47 4.08
N PHE A 34 4.11 7.34 4.20
CA PHE A 34 3.58 6.03 4.58
C PHE A 34 4.41 5.37 5.68
N ARG A 35 3.82 4.38 6.34
CA ARG A 35 4.37 3.70 7.52
C ARG A 35 5.26 2.51 7.19
N ASP A 36 5.10 1.96 5.99
CA ASP A 36 5.88 0.86 5.44
C ASP A 36 6.13 1.05 3.93
N GLY A 37 7.21 0.44 3.43
CA GLY A 37 7.61 0.54 2.02
C GLY A 37 6.66 -0.19 1.06
N GLY A 38 5.97 -1.24 1.51
CA GLY A 38 5.00 -1.96 0.69
C GLY A 38 3.79 -1.11 0.33
N THR A 39 3.29 -0.33 1.30
CA THR A 39 2.20 0.63 1.11
C THR A 39 2.64 1.80 0.22
N LEU A 40 3.86 2.34 0.41
CA LEU A 40 4.42 3.35 -0.49
C LEU A 40 4.48 2.84 -1.93
N ARG A 41 5.04 1.65 -2.17
CA ARG A 41 5.15 1.08 -3.53
C ARG A 41 3.79 0.91 -4.20
N LYS A 42 2.76 0.46 -3.46
CA LYS A 42 1.39 0.39 -3.99
C LYS A 42 0.83 1.76 -4.33
N HIS A 43 1.14 2.79 -3.54
CA HIS A 43 0.74 4.17 -3.80
C HIS A 43 1.42 4.73 -5.06
N GLU A 44 2.71 4.49 -5.25
CA GLU A 44 3.46 5.00 -6.41
C GLU A 44 2.89 4.52 -7.75
N ARG A 45 2.25 3.34 -7.79
CA ARG A 45 1.54 2.83 -8.98
C ARG A 45 0.40 3.72 -9.46
N ILE A 46 -0.12 4.58 -8.60
CA ILE A 46 -1.14 5.56 -8.98
C ILE A 46 -0.53 6.66 -9.87
N HIS A 47 0.72 7.04 -9.61
CA HIS A 47 1.45 8.03 -10.40
C HIS A 47 2.00 7.43 -11.70
N THR A 48 2.55 6.22 -11.63
CA THR A 48 3.13 5.55 -12.81
C THR A 48 2.10 4.90 -13.71
N GLY A 49 0.88 4.66 -13.21
CA GLY A 49 -0.16 3.93 -13.93
C GLY A 49 0.09 2.42 -14.03
N GLU A 50 1.11 1.88 -13.35
CA GLU A 50 1.45 0.46 -13.39
C GLU A 50 0.28 -0.40 -12.86
N ARG A 51 -0.13 -1.41 -13.64
CA ARG A 51 -1.23 -2.32 -13.30
C ARG A 51 -0.81 -3.79 -13.41
N PRO A 52 -0.05 -4.32 -12.43
CA PRO A 52 0.53 -5.66 -12.52
C PRO A 52 -0.48 -6.80 -12.41
N HIS A 53 -1.70 -6.50 -11.98
CA HIS A 53 -2.71 -7.52 -11.67
C HIS A 53 -3.77 -7.55 -12.76
N ALA A 54 -3.58 -8.43 -13.74
CA ALA A 54 -4.56 -8.64 -14.82
C ALA A 54 -5.51 -9.80 -14.50
N CYS A 55 -6.79 -9.62 -14.80
CA CYS A 55 -7.76 -10.71 -14.84
C CYS A 55 -7.54 -11.56 -16.09
N PRO A 56 -7.37 -12.89 -15.99
CA PRO A 56 -7.26 -13.74 -17.17
C PRO A 56 -8.58 -13.88 -17.95
N LEU A 57 -9.74 -13.66 -17.31
CA LEU A 57 -11.06 -13.84 -17.93
C LEU A 57 -11.57 -12.59 -18.66
N CYS A 58 -11.37 -11.40 -18.09
CA CYS A 58 -11.87 -10.15 -18.67
C CYS A 58 -10.75 -9.18 -19.08
N HIS A 59 -9.49 -9.58 -18.93
CA HIS A 59 -8.28 -8.83 -19.31
C HIS A 59 -8.13 -7.44 -18.67
N ARG A 60 -8.96 -7.11 -17.67
CA ARG A 60 -8.84 -5.84 -16.93
C ARG A 60 -7.65 -5.89 -15.99
N ALA A 61 -6.83 -4.84 -16.02
CA ALA A 61 -5.63 -4.68 -15.21
C ALA A 61 -5.84 -3.70 -14.04
N PHE A 62 -5.29 -4.05 -12.88
CA PHE A 62 -5.42 -3.34 -11.60
C PHE A 62 -4.05 -3.08 -10.96
N ASN A 63 -3.94 -1.97 -10.21
CA ASN A 63 -2.71 -1.58 -9.51
C ASN A 63 -2.54 -2.26 -8.13
N GLN A 64 -3.60 -2.85 -7.58
CA GLN A 64 -3.60 -3.60 -6.32
C GLN A 64 -4.38 -4.91 -6.43
N LYS A 65 -4.03 -5.89 -5.58
CA LYS A 65 -4.82 -7.10 -5.38
C LYS A 65 -6.03 -6.75 -4.53
N VAL A 66 -7.20 -6.63 -5.15
CA VAL A 66 -8.47 -6.40 -4.43
C VAL A 66 -9.08 -7.75 -4.07
N HIS A 67 -9.33 -8.03 -2.79
CA HIS A 67 -9.99 -9.27 -2.33
C HIS A 67 -11.51 -9.29 -2.60
N GLY A 68 -12.02 -8.42 -3.46
CA GLY A 68 -13.41 -8.37 -3.87
C GLY A 68 -13.54 -7.50 -5.10
N TRP A 69 -14.18 -8.04 -6.14
CA TRP A 69 -14.36 -7.45 -7.46
C TRP A 69 -15.33 -6.27 -7.45
N ILE A 70 -15.04 -5.22 -6.69
CA ILE A 70 -15.85 -4.00 -6.70
C ILE A 70 -14.93 -2.80 -6.86
N GLY A 71 -14.82 -2.36 -8.12
CA GLY A 71 -14.07 -1.17 -8.49
C GLY A 71 -14.68 0.08 -7.86
N ARG A 72 -13.90 0.80 -7.07
CA ARG A 72 -14.13 2.21 -6.77
C ARG A 72 -13.02 3.02 -7.42
N PHE A 73 -13.17 3.28 -8.72
CA PHE A 73 -12.42 4.34 -9.39
C PHE A 73 -12.96 5.67 -8.87
N LYS A 74 -12.33 6.24 -7.85
CA LYS A 74 -12.45 7.69 -7.66
C LYS A 74 -11.69 8.34 -8.81
N ARG A 75 -12.43 8.84 -9.80
CA ARG A 75 -11.98 9.94 -10.64
C ARG A 75 -11.85 11.15 -9.71
N GLU A 76 -10.66 11.37 -9.17
CA GLU A 76 -10.26 12.68 -8.67
C GLU A 76 -9.60 13.37 -9.87
N THR A 77 -10.44 13.98 -10.71
CA THR A 77 -10.00 15.04 -11.61
C THR A 77 -9.40 16.15 -10.75
N LEU A 78 -8.23 16.60 -11.18
CA LEU A 78 -7.51 17.76 -10.68
C LEU A 78 -8.40 19.01 -10.75
N ALA A 79 -7.98 20.03 -9.98
CA ALA A 79 -8.54 21.38 -9.92
C ALA A 79 -8.98 21.97 -11.26
#